data_AF-A0A371QHM7-F1
#
_entry.id   AF-A0A371QHM7-F1
#
_cell.length_a   1.000
_cell.length_b   1.000
_cell.length_c   1.000
_cell.angle_alpha   90.00
_cell.angle_beta   90.00
_cell.angle_gamma   90.00
#
_symmetry.space_group_name_H-M   'P 1'
#
loop_
_entity.id
_entity.type
_entity.pdbx_description
1 polymer ?
#
loop_
_entity_poly.entity_id
_entity_poly.type
_entity_poly.pdbx_seq_one_letter_code
_entity_poly.pdbx_strand_id
1 'polypeptide(L)'
;MAGMQERVVVLRMFLFFGSALIAFITPYLLFPDPAAPLMQLGNAGPSGLIRHLVRRVSVLLVSTLLFIAVICFGDIHAPINELAAKAIYFLHGSLFFSGLLFYSVIRYTRSGKSSQFWKESDKGKKLRSDLGEYFKYPIDPGAIPSFINTVVVGALGMIAVSAGAALYGSFGLIFELIPALILVAMAAVSFSKLSRDLPSNYYASTAFFNEFFGETVAGKEQEGKVEVFQLWWVPRPIKSHVWAMLLQLDRKFPAGRVLLAGHLLIWILSYQRPGDELMITAWLLFSLFHHIIIVISLSDQFSPAWFQRWIGSAAEWIFARIWIQFRWILILAVSMLFNSWIFGHVSYSAQAAVLLFYIGSATVISLVSHFYKNVYS
;
A
#
# COMPACT_ATOMS: atom_id res chain seq x y z
N MET A 1 7.63 -24.08 -15.75
CA MET A 1 7.54 -23.00 -16.76
C MET A 1 6.20 -22.31 -16.60
N ALA A 2 6.18 -21.12 -16.00
CA ALA A 2 4.93 -20.37 -15.89
C ALA A 2 4.60 -19.74 -17.25
N GLY A 3 3.79 -20.46 -18.05
CA GLY A 3 3.29 -19.95 -19.32
C GLY A 3 2.46 -18.68 -19.13
N MET A 4 2.25 -17.92 -20.21
CA MET A 4 1.48 -16.66 -20.17
C MET A 4 0.12 -16.84 -19.47
N GLN A 5 -0.55 -17.97 -19.67
CA GLN A 5 -1.83 -18.31 -19.00
C GLN A 5 -1.74 -18.27 -17.47
N GLU A 6 -0.66 -18.78 -16.88
CA GLU A 6 -0.47 -18.79 -15.43
C GLU A 6 -0.32 -17.37 -14.88
N ARG A 7 0.46 -16.53 -15.59
CA ARG A 7 0.64 -15.11 -15.25
C ARG A 7 -0.66 -14.31 -15.35
N VAL A 8 -1.53 -14.65 -16.29
CA VAL A 8 -2.87 -14.05 -16.40
C VAL A 8 -3.74 -14.40 -15.20
N VAL A 9 -3.75 -15.67 -14.78
CA VAL A 9 -4.49 -16.10 -13.59
C VAL A 9 -3.98 -15.36 -12.36
N VAL A 10 -2.66 -15.27 -12.21
CA VAL A 10 -2.01 -14.53 -11.13
C VAL A 10 -2.39 -13.05 -11.15
N LEU A 11 -2.36 -12.40 -12.30
CA LEU A 11 -2.76 -11.00 -12.44
C LEU A 11 -4.22 -10.80 -12.06
N ARG A 12 -5.15 -11.63 -12.56
CA ARG A 12 -6.57 -11.54 -12.24
C ARG A 12 -6.82 -11.68 -10.74
N MET A 13 -6.19 -12.66 -10.10
CA MET A 13 -6.32 -12.86 -8.66
C MET A 13 -5.72 -11.70 -7.87
N PHE A 14 -4.54 -11.20 -8.29
CA PHE A 14 -3.94 -10.01 -7.71
C PHE A 14 -4.89 -8.81 -7.78
N LEU A 15 -5.54 -8.56 -8.92
CA LEU A 15 -6.51 -7.48 -9.08
C LEU A 15 -7.79 -7.73 -8.26
N PHE A 16 -8.24 -8.99 -8.16
CA PHE A 16 -9.44 -9.37 -7.40
C PHE A 16 -9.24 -9.10 -5.90
N PHE A 17 -8.18 -9.64 -5.30
CA PHE A 17 -7.86 -9.40 -3.89
C PHE A 17 -7.37 -7.96 -3.66
N GLY A 18 -6.63 -7.41 -4.63
CA GLY A 18 -6.23 -6.00 -4.64
C GLY A 18 -7.40 -5.04 -4.58
N SER A 19 -8.58 -5.43 -5.11
CA SER A 19 -9.81 -4.63 -5.01
C SER A 19 -10.29 -4.50 -3.56
N ALA A 20 -10.31 -5.60 -2.80
CA ALA A 20 -10.62 -5.56 -1.37
C ALA A 20 -9.57 -4.75 -0.59
N LEU A 21 -8.30 -4.95 -0.91
CA LEU A 21 -7.21 -4.24 -0.25
C LEU A 21 -7.29 -2.72 -0.50
N ILE A 22 -7.50 -2.29 -1.76
CA ILE A 22 -7.72 -0.87 -2.10
C ILE A 22 -8.89 -0.33 -1.29
N ALA A 23 -10.03 -1.03 -1.31
CA ALA A 23 -11.23 -0.58 -0.61
C ALA A 23 -10.97 -0.35 0.89
N PHE A 24 -10.22 -1.25 1.52
CA PHE A 24 -9.91 -1.19 2.94
C PHE A 24 -8.82 -0.17 3.30
N ILE A 25 -7.72 -0.12 2.54
CA ILE A 25 -6.53 0.66 2.90
C ILE A 25 -6.65 2.14 2.53
N THR A 26 -7.46 2.48 1.51
CA THR A 26 -7.60 3.86 1.02
C THR A 26 -7.90 4.89 2.12
N PRO A 27 -8.91 4.70 3.02
CA PRO A 27 -9.19 5.68 4.06
C PRO A 27 -7.99 5.89 5.00
N TYR A 28 -7.26 4.84 5.36
CA TYR A 28 -6.06 4.94 6.20
C TYR A 28 -4.87 5.61 5.51
N LEU A 29 -4.80 5.51 4.18
CA LEU A 29 -3.79 6.21 3.39
C LEU A 29 -4.09 7.69 3.20
N LEU A 30 -5.34 8.11 3.35
CA LEU A 30 -5.79 9.48 3.09
C LEU A 30 -6.09 10.26 4.36
N PHE A 31 -6.64 9.62 5.40
CA PHE A 31 -7.22 10.29 6.55
C PHE A 31 -6.90 9.57 7.89
N PRO A 32 -6.79 10.32 9.01
CA PRO A 32 -6.76 11.78 9.06
C PRO A 32 -5.49 12.31 8.40
N ASP A 33 -5.56 13.51 7.84
CA ASP A 33 -4.43 14.11 7.15
C ASP A 33 -3.65 15.04 8.08
N PRO A 34 -2.42 14.68 8.50
CA PRO A 34 -1.62 15.54 9.37
C PRO A 34 -1.22 16.85 8.71
N ALA A 35 -1.25 16.92 7.37
CA ALA A 35 -0.95 18.14 6.62
C ALA A 35 -2.18 19.03 6.41
N ALA A 36 -3.39 18.63 6.82
CA ALA A 36 -4.61 19.41 6.60
C ALA A 36 -4.55 20.83 7.17
N PRO A 37 -4.02 21.10 8.39
CA PRO A 37 -3.90 22.46 8.90
C PRO A 37 -3.01 23.34 8.01
N LEU A 38 -1.92 22.79 7.48
CA LEU A 38 -1.02 23.51 6.56
C LEU A 38 -1.70 23.81 5.22
N MET A 39 -2.46 22.85 4.69
CA MET A 39 -3.24 23.04 3.45
C MET A 39 -4.33 24.10 3.64
N GLN A 40 -4.93 24.16 4.83
CA GLN A 40 -5.94 25.15 5.18
C GLN A 40 -5.34 26.55 5.32
N LEU A 41 -4.21 26.68 6.03
CA LEU A 41 -3.48 27.95 6.15
C LEU A 41 -2.98 28.47 4.80
N GLY A 42 -2.49 27.55 3.94
CA GLY A 42 -2.07 27.88 2.57
C GLY A 42 -3.23 28.14 1.60
N ASN A 43 -4.49 28.04 2.06
CA ASN A 43 -5.70 28.17 1.25
C ASN A 43 -5.61 27.37 -0.07
N ALA A 44 -5.21 26.10 0.03
CA ALA A 44 -4.97 25.27 -1.14
C ALA A 44 -6.25 25.12 -1.99
N GLY A 45 -6.21 25.61 -3.23
CA GLY A 45 -7.30 25.43 -4.19
C GLY A 45 -7.47 23.98 -4.64
N PRO A 46 -8.52 23.66 -5.41
CA PRO A 46 -8.81 22.29 -5.85
C PRO A 46 -7.62 21.56 -6.49
N SER A 47 -6.89 22.23 -7.39
CA SER A 47 -5.72 21.65 -8.06
C SER A 47 -4.58 21.31 -7.08
N GLY A 48 -4.40 22.11 -6.04
CA GLY A 48 -3.41 21.86 -4.99
C GLY A 48 -3.77 20.63 -4.16
N LEU A 49 -5.05 20.53 -3.75
CA LEU A 49 -5.57 19.38 -3.02
C LEU A 49 -5.54 18.09 -3.85
N ILE A 50 -5.84 18.16 -5.15
CA ILE A 50 -5.71 17.01 -6.07
C ILE A 50 -4.27 16.51 -6.08
N ARG A 51 -3.30 17.41 -6.31
CA ARG A 51 -1.88 17.06 -6.33
C ARG A 51 -1.45 16.41 -5.02
N HIS A 52 -1.95 16.93 -3.90
CA HIS A 52 -1.68 16.38 -2.58
C HIS A 52 -2.25 14.95 -2.41
N LEU A 53 -3.53 14.75 -2.74
CA LEU A 53 -4.17 13.42 -2.66
C LEU A 53 -3.47 12.39 -3.56
N VAL A 54 -3.13 12.78 -4.79
CA VAL A 54 -2.36 11.92 -5.72
C VAL A 54 -0.99 11.57 -5.13
N ARG A 55 -0.29 12.55 -4.54
CA ARG A 55 1.01 12.33 -3.90
C ARG A 55 0.91 11.38 -2.70
N ARG A 56 -0.19 11.41 -1.95
CA ARG A 56 -0.39 10.47 -0.82
C ARG A 56 -0.53 9.02 -1.26
N VAL A 57 -1.16 8.78 -2.42
CA VAL A 57 -1.35 7.43 -2.95
C VAL A 57 -0.28 7.02 -3.97
N SER A 58 0.64 7.91 -4.34
CA SER A 58 1.61 7.66 -5.41
C SER A 58 2.56 6.52 -5.10
N VAL A 59 2.97 6.35 -3.84
CA VAL A 59 3.83 5.24 -3.43
C VAL A 59 3.13 3.91 -3.64
N LEU A 60 1.86 3.79 -3.22
CA LEU A 60 1.04 2.61 -3.46
C LEU A 60 0.84 2.36 -4.96
N LEU A 61 0.54 3.43 -5.71
CA LEU A 61 0.34 3.36 -7.16
C LEU A 61 1.59 2.83 -7.86
N VAL A 62 2.74 3.50 -7.70
CA VAL A 62 3.99 3.16 -8.38
C VAL A 62 4.47 1.77 -7.98
N SER A 63 4.43 1.41 -6.69
CA SER A 63 4.84 0.08 -6.23
C SER A 63 3.95 -1.03 -6.80
N THR A 64 2.64 -0.80 -6.89
CA THR A 64 1.72 -1.77 -7.48
C THR A 64 1.89 -1.89 -8.99
N LEU A 65 2.07 -0.77 -9.71
CA LEU A 65 2.34 -0.81 -11.15
C LEU A 65 3.65 -1.56 -11.46
N LEU A 66 4.68 -1.37 -10.62
CA LEU A 66 5.92 -2.15 -10.73
C LEU A 66 5.67 -3.64 -10.50
N PHE A 67 4.85 -4.01 -9.51
CA PHE A 67 4.49 -5.40 -9.26
C PHE A 67 3.72 -6.02 -10.43
N ILE A 68 2.77 -5.28 -11.03
CA ILE A 68 2.03 -5.70 -12.23
C ILE A 68 3.00 -5.87 -13.41
N ALA A 69 3.95 -4.95 -13.59
CA ALA A 69 4.98 -5.05 -14.63
C ALA A 69 5.78 -6.34 -14.47
N VAL A 70 6.13 -6.72 -13.25
CA VAL A 70 6.85 -7.98 -12.99
C VAL A 70 5.99 -9.19 -13.32
N ILE A 71 4.72 -9.22 -12.88
CA ILE A 71 3.84 -10.35 -13.21
C ILE A 71 3.82 -10.56 -14.73
N CYS A 72 3.73 -9.48 -15.50
CA CYS A 72 3.62 -9.54 -16.96
C CYS A 72 4.96 -9.80 -17.67
N PHE A 73 6.05 -9.16 -17.24
CA PHE A 73 7.34 -9.13 -17.96
C PHE A 73 8.48 -9.87 -17.25
N GLY A 74 8.30 -10.33 -16.01
CA GLY A 74 9.31 -11.04 -15.21
C GLY A 74 9.50 -12.50 -15.66
N ASP A 75 9.67 -12.72 -16.95
CA ASP A 75 9.95 -14.01 -17.58
C ASP A 75 11.41 -14.05 -18.00
N ILE A 76 12.21 -14.82 -17.25
CA ILE A 76 13.67 -14.89 -17.41
C ILE A 76 14.04 -15.76 -18.61
N HIS A 77 13.22 -16.76 -18.93
CA HIS A 77 13.53 -17.75 -19.96
C HIS A 77 13.02 -17.34 -21.34
N ALA A 78 11.93 -16.57 -21.39
CA ALA A 78 11.34 -16.10 -22.64
C ALA A 78 10.91 -14.62 -22.57
N PRO A 79 11.84 -13.69 -22.27
CA PRO A 79 11.50 -12.29 -22.01
C PRO A 79 10.77 -11.61 -23.18
N ILE A 80 11.12 -11.97 -24.42
CA ILE A 80 10.61 -11.35 -25.65
C ILE A 80 9.36 -12.07 -26.20
N ASN A 81 9.10 -13.31 -25.79
CA ASN A 81 7.96 -14.07 -26.30
C ASN A 81 6.64 -13.45 -25.82
N GLU A 82 5.65 -13.45 -26.71
CA GLU A 82 4.30 -12.94 -26.45
C GLU A 82 4.27 -11.48 -25.95
N LEU A 83 5.23 -10.65 -26.38
CA LEU A 83 5.37 -9.27 -25.92
C LEU A 83 4.08 -8.45 -26.05
N ALA A 84 3.33 -8.64 -27.14
CA ALA A 84 2.05 -7.99 -27.36
C ALA A 84 1.01 -8.37 -26.29
N ALA A 85 0.94 -9.66 -25.93
CA ALA A 85 0.03 -10.12 -24.89
C ALA A 85 0.46 -9.59 -23.52
N LYS A 86 1.76 -9.66 -23.19
CA LYS A 86 2.34 -9.10 -21.95
C LYS A 86 2.03 -7.61 -21.82
N ALA A 87 2.17 -6.84 -22.90
CA ALA A 87 1.86 -5.41 -22.93
C ALA A 87 0.37 -5.13 -22.73
N ILE A 88 -0.52 -5.90 -23.35
CA ILE A 88 -1.98 -5.74 -23.16
C ILE A 88 -2.38 -6.06 -21.72
N TYR A 89 -1.84 -7.12 -21.12
CA TYR A 89 -2.13 -7.45 -19.71
C TYR A 89 -1.53 -6.45 -18.73
N PHE A 90 -0.34 -5.91 -19.01
CA PHE A 90 0.22 -4.81 -18.23
C PHE A 90 -0.68 -3.57 -18.29
N LEU A 91 -1.16 -3.22 -19.49
CA LEU A 91 -2.10 -2.12 -19.69
C LEU A 91 -3.41 -2.37 -18.94
N HIS A 92 -3.98 -3.57 -19.05
CA HIS A 92 -5.18 -3.98 -18.33
C HIS A 92 -5.02 -3.81 -16.82
N GLY A 93 -3.99 -4.42 -16.22
CA GLY A 93 -3.74 -4.34 -14.79
C GLY A 93 -3.49 -2.90 -14.33
N SER A 94 -2.73 -2.13 -15.10
CA SER A 94 -2.41 -0.73 -14.79
C SER A 94 -3.64 0.16 -14.80
N LEU A 95 -4.47 0.06 -15.85
CA LEU A 95 -5.72 0.83 -15.97
C LEU A 95 -6.73 0.43 -14.90
N PHE A 96 -6.88 -0.88 -14.66
CA PHE A 96 -7.77 -1.41 -13.63
C PHE A 96 -7.39 -0.86 -12.26
N PHE A 97 -6.13 -1.05 -11.86
CA PHE A 97 -5.67 -0.68 -10.52
C PHE A 97 -5.73 0.84 -10.32
N SER A 98 -5.24 1.61 -11.29
CA SER A 98 -5.27 3.07 -11.22
C SER A 98 -6.69 3.61 -11.19
N GLY A 99 -7.57 3.10 -12.07
CA GLY A 99 -8.97 3.49 -12.13
C GLY A 99 -9.71 3.22 -10.82
N LEU A 100 -9.54 2.00 -10.26
CA LEU A 100 -10.18 1.63 -9.00
C LEU A 100 -9.62 2.43 -7.81
N LEU A 101 -8.30 2.63 -7.74
CA LEU A 101 -7.66 3.43 -6.70
C LEU A 101 -8.15 4.88 -6.73
N PHE A 102 -8.17 5.53 -7.89
CA PHE A 102 -8.68 6.91 -8.00
C PHE A 102 -10.18 7.01 -7.72
N TYR A 103 -10.97 6.03 -8.18
CA TYR A 103 -12.38 5.96 -7.83
C TYR A 103 -12.58 5.84 -6.30
N SER A 104 -11.78 4.99 -5.64
CA SER A 104 -11.78 4.84 -4.18
C SER A 104 -11.42 6.15 -3.48
N VAL A 105 -10.35 6.84 -3.89
CA VAL A 105 -9.94 8.14 -3.34
C VAL A 105 -11.08 9.16 -3.41
N ILE A 106 -11.78 9.24 -4.54
CA ILE A 106 -12.90 10.16 -4.74
C ILE A 106 -14.07 9.82 -3.80
N ARG A 107 -14.41 8.53 -3.66
CA ARG A 107 -15.48 8.05 -2.77
C ARG A 107 -15.18 8.40 -1.32
N TYR A 108 -13.98 8.10 -0.84
CA TYR A 108 -13.58 8.38 0.54
C TYR A 108 -13.45 9.87 0.84
N THR A 109 -13.05 10.68 -0.15
CA THR A 109 -13.02 12.14 0.01
C THR A 109 -14.42 12.74 0.20
N ARG A 110 -15.49 12.06 -0.21
CA ARG A 110 -16.89 12.46 0.05
C ARG A 110 -17.46 11.87 1.34
N SER A 111 -16.69 11.04 2.06
CA SER A 111 -17.20 10.30 3.21
C SER A 111 -17.56 11.21 4.36
N GLY A 112 -16.82 12.29 4.61
CA GLY A 112 -17.07 13.19 5.74
C GLY A 112 -18.45 13.82 5.73
N LYS A 113 -18.84 14.48 4.63
CA LYS A 113 -20.18 15.08 4.49
C LYS A 113 -21.29 14.04 4.59
N SER A 114 -21.06 12.86 4.00
CA SER A 114 -22.02 11.76 4.08
C SER A 114 -22.17 11.29 5.53
N SER A 115 -21.06 11.12 6.25
CA SER A 115 -21.05 10.66 7.65
C SER A 115 -21.67 11.69 8.59
N GLN A 116 -21.43 12.98 8.34
CA GLN A 116 -22.11 14.07 9.03
C GLN A 116 -23.63 14.00 8.82
N PHE A 117 -24.10 13.81 7.58
CA PHE A 117 -25.52 13.65 7.30
C PHE A 117 -26.13 12.46 8.06
N TRP A 118 -25.43 11.32 8.11
CA TRP A 118 -25.90 10.14 8.85
C TRP A 118 -25.94 10.34 10.37
N LYS A 119 -25.00 11.10 10.93
CA LYS A 119 -24.90 11.37 12.37
C LYS A 119 -25.87 12.46 12.83
N GLU A 120 -26.01 13.55 12.07
CA GLU A 120 -26.69 14.77 12.51
C GLU A 120 -28.12 14.92 11.96
N SER A 121 -28.42 14.38 10.77
CA SER A 121 -29.73 14.60 10.14
C SER A 121 -30.84 13.71 10.71
N ASP A 122 -32.07 14.23 10.75
CA ASP A 122 -33.23 13.46 11.22
C ASP A 122 -33.56 12.28 10.29
N LYS A 123 -33.27 12.40 8.99
CA LYS A 123 -33.35 11.28 8.04
C LYS A 123 -32.33 10.18 8.36
N GLY A 124 -31.10 10.56 8.71
CA GLY A 124 -30.05 9.62 9.15
C GLY A 124 -30.42 8.91 10.45
N LYS A 125 -30.99 9.64 11.42
CA LYS A 125 -31.51 9.07 12.68
C LYS A 125 -32.61 8.05 12.44
N LYS A 126 -33.56 8.33 11.53
CA LYS A 126 -34.63 7.40 11.16
C LYS A 126 -34.09 6.13 10.52
N LEU A 127 -33.23 6.27 9.51
CA LEU A 127 -32.64 5.13 8.80
C LEU A 127 -31.77 4.25 9.72
N ARG A 128 -31.11 4.85 10.72
CA ARG A 128 -30.40 4.13 11.78
C ARG A 128 -31.34 3.37 12.70
N SER A 129 -32.49 3.93 13.05
CA SER A 129 -33.52 3.21 13.83
C SER A 129 -33.94 1.95 13.09
N ASP A 130 -34.24 2.10 11.80
CA ASP A 130 -34.65 0.98 10.95
C ASP A 130 -33.52 -0.08 10.84
N LEU A 131 -32.26 0.33 10.66
CA LEU A 131 -31.12 -0.60 10.56
C LEU A 131 -30.73 -1.25 11.90
N GLY A 132 -30.92 -0.55 13.02
CA GLY A 132 -30.62 -1.06 14.36
C GLY A 132 -31.51 -2.25 14.73
N GLU A 133 -32.75 -2.27 14.25
CA GLU A 133 -33.66 -3.41 14.40
C GLU A 133 -33.16 -4.66 13.66
N TYR A 134 -32.50 -4.48 12.49
CA TYR A 134 -31.97 -5.59 11.69
C TYR A 134 -30.62 -6.13 12.18
N PHE A 135 -29.66 -5.25 12.48
CA PHE A 135 -28.27 -5.67 12.74
C PHE A 135 -27.98 -6.03 14.21
N LYS A 136 -28.87 -5.71 15.15
CA LYS A 136 -28.76 -6.01 16.60
C LYS A 136 -27.45 -5.58 17.30
N TYR A 137 -26.54 -4.90 16.59
CA TYR A 137 -25.27 -4.39 17.08
C TYR A 137 -25.19 -2.89 16.86
N PRO A 138 -24.69 -2.12 17.86
CA PRO A 138 -24.47 -0.69 17.70
C PRO A 138 -23.27 -0.46 16.78
N ILE A 139 -23.54 -0.19 15.50
CA ILE A 139 -22.54 0.34 14.56
C ILE A 139 -22.47 1.86 14.77
N ASP A 140 -21.27 2.42 14.88
CA ASP A 140 -21.11 3.88 14.88
C ASP A 140 -21.74 4.45 13.60
N PRO A 141 -22.77 5.32 13.72
CA PRO A 141 -23.50 5.86 12.57
C PRO A 141 -22.58 6.60 11.58
N GLY A 142 -21.50 7.21 12.08
CA GLY A 142 -20.50 7.88 11.25
C GLY A 142 -19.72 6.90 10.38
N ALA A 143 -19.54 5.64 10.81
CA ALA A 143 -18.80 4.63 10.07
C ALA A 143 -19.56 4.06 8.87
N ILE A 144 -20.89 4.17 8.84
CA ILE A 144 -21.75 3.52 7.84
C ILE A 144 -21.38 3.93 6.40
N PRO A 145 -21.22 5.22 6.06
CA PRO A 145 -20.81 5.60 4.70
C PRO A 145 -19.42 5.09 4.32
N SER A 146 -18.49 5.03 5.26
CA SER A 146 -17.15 4.47 5.05
C SER A 146 -17.22 2.97 4.76
N PHE A 147 -18.03 2.23 5.51
CA PHE A 147 -18.28 0.81 5.28
C PHE A 147 -18.96 0.55 3.94
N ILE A 148 -19.99 1.32 3.59
CA ILE A 148 -20.64 1.24 2.27
C ILE A 148 -19.63 1.52 1.16
N ASN A 149 -18.76 2.52 1.32
CA ASN A 149 -17.70 2.79 0.36
C ASN A 149 -16.73 1.60 0.22
N THR A 150 -16.37 0.95 1.33
CA THR A 150 -15.53 -0.25 1.31
C THR A 150 -16.20 -1.36 0.49
N VAL A 151 -17.46 -1.67 0.79
CA VAL A 151 -18.21 -2.72 0.09
C VAL A 151 -18.36 -2.39 -1.39
N VAL A 152 -18.76 -1.15 -1.73
CA VAL A 152 -18.95 -0.73 -3.12
C VAL A 152 -17.65 -0.79 -3.91
N VAL A 153 -16.54 -0.27 -3.39
CA VAL A 153 -15.25 -0.29 -4.10
C VAL A 153 -14.75 -1.72 -4.25
N GLY A 154 -14.81 -2.52 -3.19
CA GLY A 154 -14.36 -3.92 -3.22
C GLY A 154 -15.17 -4.76 -4.20
N ALA A 155 -16.51 -4.71 -4.09
CA ALA A 155 -17.41 -5.45 -4.97
C ALA A 155 -17.30 -5.00 -6.42
N LEU A 156 -17.22 -3.69 -6.68
CA LEU A 156 -17.04 -3.15 -8.03
C LEU A 156 -15.76 -3.69 -8.69
N GLY A 157 -14.64 -3.70 -7.96
CA GLY A 157 -13.40 -4.25 -8.47
C GLY A 157 -13.48 -5.76 -8.72
N MET A 158 -14.02 -6.54 -7.77
CA MET A 158 -14.20 -8.00 -7.93
C MET A 158 -15.11 -8.37 -9.11
N ILE A 159 -16.22 -7.64 -9.28
CA ILE A 159 -17.13 -7.79 -10.42
C ILE A 159 -16.40 -7.44 -11.72
N ALA A 160 -15.64 -6.35 -11.74
CA ALA A 160 -14.90 -5.92 -12.93
C ALA A 160 -13.85 -6.96 -13.37
N VAL A 161 -13.11 -7.58 -12.43
CA VAL A 161 -12.19 -8.68 -12.75
C VAL A 161 -12.95 -9.89 -13.33
N SER A 162 -14.04 -10.28 -12.68
CA SER A 162 -14.85 -11.44 -13.10
C SER A 162 -15.46 -11.22 -14.49
N ALA A 163 -15.98 -10.01 -14.74
CA ALA A 163 -16.49 -9.60 -16.04
C ALA A 163 -15.37 -9.58 -17.10
N GLY A 164 -14.17 -9.11 -16.76
CA GLY A 164 -13.01 -9.12 -17.66
C GLY A 164 -12.63 -10.53 -18.07
N ALA A 165 -12.57 -11.46 -17.11
CA ALA A 165 -12.31 -12.87 -17.38
C ALA A 165 -13.39 -13.53 -18.25
N ALA A 166 -14.67 -13.20 -18.03
CA ALA A 166 -15.77 -13.70 -18.86
C ALA A 166 -15.72 -13.15 -20.30
N LEU A 167 -15.40 -11.86 -20.46
CA LEU A 167 -15.22 -11.21 -21.76
C LEU A 167 -14.03 -11.79 -22.52
N TYR A 168 -12.92 -12.06 -21.83
CA TYR A 168 -11.77 -12.76 -22.40
C TYR A 168 -12.16 -14.13 -22.97
N GLY A 169 -12.90 -14.93 -22.19
CA GLY A 169 -13.30 -16.28 -22.60
C GLY A 169 -14.23 -16.29 -23.83
N SER A 170 -14.96 -15.21 -24.06
CA SER A 170 -15.94 -15.11 -25.15
C SER A 170 -15.41 -14.39 -26.40
N PHE A 171 -14.60 -13.35 -26.22
CA PHE A 171 -14.23 -12.40 -27.29
C PHE A 171 -12.71 -12.19 -27.42
N GLY A 172 -11.92 -12.80 -26.55
CA GLY A 172 -10.45 -12.75 -26.59
C GLY A 172 -9.83 -11.59 -25.82
N LEU A 173 -8.50 -11.47 -25.97
CA LEU A 173 -7.61 -10.67 -25.14
C LEU A 173 -8.00 -9.19 -24.98
N ILE A 174 -8.34 -8.52 -26.08
CA ILE A 174 -8.59 -7.06 -26.08
C ILE A 174 -9.85 -6.72 -25.27
N PHE A 175 -10.85 -7.61 -25.24
CA PHE A 175 -12.11 -7.37 -24.56
C PHE A 175 -11.99 -7.41 -23.03
N GLU A 176 -10.92 -8.01 -22.51
CA GLU A 176 -10.60 -7.95 -21.08
C GLU A 176 -10.27 -6.53 -20.61
N LEU A 177 -9.90 -5.61 -21.52
CA LEU A 177 -9.64 -4.21 -21.17
C LEU A 177 -10.92 -3.42 -20.84
N ILE A 178 -12.09 -3.88 -21.28
CA ILE A 178 -13.34 -3.11 -21.18
C ILE A 178 -13.67 -2.72 -19.72
N PRO A 179 -13.67 -3.63 -18.74
CA PRO A 179 -13.95 -3.27 -17.36
C PRO A 179 -12.92 -2.27 -16.78
N ALA A 180 -11.64 -2.40 -17.13
CA ALA A 180 -10.61 -1.48 -16.71
C ALA A 180 -10.85 -0.05 -17.25
N LEU A 181 -11.24 0.06 -18.53
CA LEU A 181 -11.61 1.34 -19.15
C LEU A 181 -12.85 1.95 -18.50
N ILE A 182 -13.86 1.13 -18.16
CA ILE A 182 -15.05 1.59 -17.44
C ILE A 182 -14.67 2.16 -16.07
N LEU A 183 -13.79 1.50 -15.32
CA LEU A 183 -13.32 2.01 -14.02
C LEU A 183 -12.60 3.35 -14.15
N VAL A 184 -11.74 3.51 -15.14
CA VAL A 184 -11.05 4.79 -15.42
C VAL A 184 -12.07 5.87 -15.81
N ALA A 185 -13.04 5.56 -16.67
CA ALA A 185 -14.10 6.50 -17.04
C ALA A 185 -14.96 6.90 -15.83
N MET A 186 -15.32 5.94 -14.97
CA MET A 186 -16.04 6.19 -13.72
C MET A 186 -15.26 7.10 -12.77
N ALA A 187 -13.95 6.86 -12.63
CA ALA A 187 -13.07 7.72 -11.84
C ALA A 187 -13.03 9.15 -12.42
N ALA A 188 -12.82 9.29 -13.73
CA ALA A 188 -12.78 10.59 -14.41
C ALA A 188 -14.09 11.39 -14.27
N VAL A 189 -15.24 10.75 -14.47
CA VAL A 189 -16.57 11.37 -14.30
C VAL A 189 -16.83 11.71 -12.83
N SER A 190 -16.43 10.85 -11.90
CA SER A 190 -16.61 11.12 -10.47
C SER A 190 -15.73 12.27 -10.01
N PHE A 191 -14.54 12.39 -10.60
CA PHE A 191 -13.57 13.44 -10.31
C PHE A 191 -14.04 14.80 -10.81
N SER A 192 -14.56 14.89 -12.04
CA SER A 192 -15.09 16.15 -12.59
C SER A 192 -16.24 16.71 -11.74
N LYS A 193 -17.04 15.82 -11.14
CA LYS A 193 -18.08 16.20 -10.18
C LYS A 193 -17.52 16.62 -8.82
N LEU A 194 -16.41 16.03 -8.36
CA LEU A 194 -15.81 16.35 -7.05
C LEU A 194 -15.01 17.65 -7.07
N SER A 195 -14.36 18.01 -8.19
CA SER A 195 -13.39 19.10 -8.26
C SER A 195 -13.92 20.45 -7.76
N ARG A 196 -15.21 20.74 -7.97
CA ARG A 196 -15.85 21.99 -7.52
C ARG A 196 -15.95 22.11 -6.00
N ASP A 197 -16.31 21.02 -5.34
CA ASP A 197 -16.54 20.97 -3.89
C ASP A 197 -15.40 20.29 -3.12
N LEU A 198 -14.25 20.09 -3.78
CA LEU A 198 -13.16 19.29 -3.25
C LEU A 198 -12.66 19.82 -1.89
N PRO A 199 -12.39 21.13 -1.70
CA PRO A 199 -11.91 21.62 -0.39
C PRO A 199 -12.87 21.27 0.74
N SER A 200 -14.15 21.56 0.56
CA SER A 200 -15.17 21.30 1.58
C SER A 200 -15.31 19.81 1.89
N ASN A 201 -15.27 18.94 0.87
CA ASN A 201 -15.33 17.49 1.07
C ASN A 201 -14.06 16.93 1.75
N TYR A 202 -12.89 17.42 1.36
CA TYR A 202 -11.60 17.02 1.92
C TYR A 202 -11.47 17.37 3.41
N TYR A 203 -11.78 18.61 3.80
CA TYR A 203 -11.70 19.03 5.20
C TYR A 203 -12.77 18.34 6.06
N ALA A 204 -13.99 18.17 5.55
CA ALA A 204 -15.03 17.43 6.26
C ALA A 204 -14.65 15.96 6.49
N SER A 205 -14.07 15.30 5.47
CA SER A 205 -13.59 13.92 5.60
C SER A 205 -12.42 13.79 6.55
N THR A 206 -11.49 14.75 6.51
CA THR A 206 -10.36 14.78 7.44
C THR A 206 -10.83 14.94 8.88
N ALA A 207 -11.75 15.87 9.15
CA ALA A 207 -12.32 16.07 10.49
C ALA A 207 -13.06 14.82 10.99
N PHE A 208 -13.90 14.23 10.14
CA PHE A 208 -14.63 12.99 10.46
C PHE A 208 -13.69 11.84 10.83
N PHE A 209 -12.70 11.54 10.00
CA PHE A 209 -11.76 10.46 10.29
C PHE A 209 -10.83 10.79 11.46
N ASN A 210 -10.57 12.06 11.74
CA ASN A 210 -9.85 12.46 12.95
C ASN A 210 -10.67 12.21 14.21
N GLU A 211 -11.99 12.36 14.18
CA GLU A 211 -12.88 11.97 15.28
C GLU A 211 -12.96 10.45 15.39
N PHE A 212 -13.26 9.77 14.28
CA PHE A 212 -13.45 8.32 14.21
C PHE A 212 -12.20 7.54 14.64
N PHE A 213 -11.02 7.93 14.13
CA PHE A 213 -9.76 7.34 14.56
C PHE A 213 -9.24 7.98 15.85
N GLY A 214 -9.51 9.25 16.13
CA GLY A 214 -9.04 9.91 17.35
C GLY A 214 -9.60 9.27 18.61
N GLU A 215 -10.87 8.89 18.64
CA GLU A 215 -11.46 8.17 19.79
C GLU A 215 -10.84 6.79 20.01
N THR A 216 -10.31 6.15 18.95
CA THR A 216 -9.67 4.82 19.03
C THR A 216 -8.13 4.86 19.13
N VAL A 217 -7.49 5.95 18.71
CA VAL A 217 -6.03 6.08 18.51
C VAL A 217 -5.43 7.18 19.42
N ALA A 218 -6.10 8.32 19.59
CA ALA A 218 -5.57 9.44 20.39
C ALA A 218 -5.54 9.16 21.89
N GLY A 219 -6.31 8.18 22.37
CA GLY A 219 -6.24 7.73 23.77
C GLY A 219 -5.02 6.88 24.12
N LYS A 220 -4.21 6.41 23.13
CA LYS A 220 -3.10 5.46 23.40
C LYS A 220 -1.81 5.69 22.61
N GLU A 221 -1.80 6.44 21.50
CA GLU A 221 -0.56 6.62 20.71
C GLU A 221 0.50 7.53 21.38
N GLN A 222 0.12 8.36 22.37
CA GLN A 222 1.13 9.11 23.14
C GLN A 222 1.98 8.23 24.07
N GLU A 223 1.51 7.04 24.46
CA GLU A 223 2.19 6.17 25.43
C GLU A 223 3.17 5.16 24.81
N GLY A 224 3.11 4.93 23.49
CA GLY A 224 3.87 3.86 22.82
C GLY A 224 5.23 4.24 22.24
N LYS A 225 5.97 5.21 22.82
CA LYS A 225 7.31 5.56 22.30
C LYS A 225 8.29 4.44 22.64
N VAL A 226 8.93 3.85 21.64
CA VAL A 226 9.97 2.82 21.84
C VAL A 226 11.09 3.39 22.72
N GLU A 227 11.35 2.75 23.85
CA GLU A 227 12.41 3.17 24.78
C GLU A 227 13.75 2.50 24.41
N VAL A 228 14.87 3.17 24.72
CA VAL A 228 16.21 2.68 24.32
C VAL A 228 16.52 1.29 24.89
N PHE A 229 16.04 0.97 26.09
CA PHE A 229 16.25 -0.36 26.69
C PHE A 229 15.49 -1.47 25.96
N GLN A 230 14.37 -1.15 25.29
CA GLN A 230 13.60 -2.11 24.49
C GLN A 230 14.36 -2.58 23.24
N LEU A 231 15.44 -1.88 22.86
CA LEU A 231 16.36 -2.25 21.79
C LEU A 231 17.44 -3.25 22.24
N TRP A 232 17.04 -4.30 22.96
CA TRP A 232 17.95 -5.34 23.45
C TRP A 232 18.63 -6.13 22.32
N TRP A 233 17.99 -6.20 21.15
CA TRP A 233 18.49 -6.87 19.94
C TRP A 233 19.45 -6.01 19.10
N VAL A 234 19.70 -4.75 19.50
CA VAL A 234 20.58 -3.82 18.77
C VAL A 234 21.95 -3.72 19.45
N PRO A 235 23.07 -3.88 18.73
CA PRO A 235 24.41 -3.67 19.24
C PRO A 235 24.58 -2.28 19.85
N ARG A 236 25.32 -2.20 20.97
CA ARG A 236 25.51 -0.94 21.71
C ARG A 236 25.99 0.23 20.83
N PRO A 237 26.96 0.09 19.90
CA PRO A 237 27.47 1.23 19.12
C PRO A 237 26.41 1.91 18.25
N ILE A 238 25.45 1.16 17.71
CA ILE A 238 24.42 1.68 16.80
C ILE A 238 23.05 1.85 17.44
N LYS A 239 22.93 1.63 18.75
CA LYS A 239 21.64 1.64 19.44
C LYS A 239 20.93 2.99 19.34
N SER A 240 21.65 4.09 19.52
CA SER A 240 21.12 5.47 19.36
C SER A 240 20.62 5.75 17.95
N HIS A 241 21.36 5.27 16.94
CA HIS A 241 21.05 5.44 15.51
C HIS A 241 19.76 4.68 15.14
N VAL A 242 19.68 3.41 15.52
CA VAL A 242 18.48 2.57 15.26
C VAL A 242 17.27 3.11 16.01
N TRP A 243 17.45 3.55 17.26
CA TRP A 243 16.38 4.19 18.03
C TRP A 243 15.81 5.41 17.34
N ALA A 244 16.68 6.32 16.89
CA ALA A 244 16.26 7.52 16.16
C ALA A 244 15.52 7.17 14.86
N MET A 245 15.98 6.16 14.12
CA MET A 245 15.28 5.68 12.92
C MET A 245 13.89 5.14 13.24
N LEU A 246 13.76 4.29 14.27
CA LEU A 246 12.48 3.70 14.65
C LEU A 246 11.45 4.75 15.06
N LEU A 247 11.86 5.74 15.88
CA LEU A 247 10.98 6.84 16.26
C LEU A 247 10.47 7.64 15.06
N GLN A 248 11.30 7.86 14.05
CA GLN A 248 10.91 8.60 12.85
C GLN A 248 10.06 7.75 11.91
N LEU A 249 10.36 6.45 11.79
CA LEU A 249 9.57 5.49 11.03
C LEU A 249 8.17 5.37 11.61
N ASP A 250 8.03 5.11 12.90
CA ASP A 250 6.72 4.93 13.55
C ASP A 250 5.83 6.18 13.41
N ARG A 251 6.43 7.38 13.38
CA ARG A 251 5.70 8.64 13.19
C ARG A 251 5.20 8.88 11.76
N LYS A 252 5.89 8.36 10.74
CA LYS A 252 5.72 8.82 9.36
C LYS A 252 5.37 7.70 8.38
N PHE A 253 5.70 6.45 8.70
CA PHE A 253 5.49 5.31 7.84
C PHE A 253 5.11 4.09 8.68
N PRO A 254 3.86 3.59 8.61
CA PRO A 254 3.42 2.44 9.38
C PRO A 254 4.01 1.12 8.83
N ALA A 255 5.33 0.96 8.94
CA ALA A 255 6.13 -0.08 8.29
C ALA A 255 5.59 -1.48 8.59
N GLY A 256 5.25 -1.77 9.85
CA GLY A 256 4.73 -3.07 10.24
C GLY A 256 3.44 -3.45 9.51
N ARG A 257 2.52 -2.51 9.32
CA ARG A 257 1.24 -2.75 8.62
C ARG A 257 1.47 -2.97 7.12
N VAL A 258 2.33 -2.16 6.52
CA VAL A 258 2.67 -2.27 5.10
C VAL A 258 3.36 -3.60 4.80
N LEU A 259 4.33 -3.99 5.64
CA LEU A 259 5.04 -5.26 5.47
C LEU A 259 4.11 -6.45 5.70
N LEU A 260 3.26 -6.42 6.74
CA LEU A 260 2.26 -7.47 6.95
C LEU A 260 1.33 -7.62 5.74
N ALA A 261 0.84 -6.52 5.18
CA ALA A 261 0.02 -6.54 3.98
C ALA A 261 0.76 -7.18 2.78
N GLY A 262 2.06 -6.90 2.62
CA GLY A 262 2.88 -7.54 1.60
C GLY A 262 3.09 -9.04 1.82
N HIS A 263 3.25 -9.50 3.07
CA HIS A 263 3.31 -10.92 3.40
C HIS A 263 1.99 -11.62 3.03
N LEU A 264 0.86 -11.04 3.42
CA LEU A 264 -0.47 -11.54 3.05
C LEU A 264 -0.66 -11.57 1.54
N LEU A 265 -0.17 -10.55 0.82
CA LEU A 265 -0.23 -10.50 -0.63
C LEU A 265 0.53 -11.66 -1.27
N ILE A 266 1.73 -11.98 -0.77
CA ILE A 266 2.48 -13.14 -1.25
C ILE A 266 1.74 -14.44 -0.91
N TRP A 267 1.15 -14.57 0.27
CA TRP A 267 0.38 -15.77 0.62
C TRP A 267 -0.84 -15.97 -0.28
N ILE A 268 -1.54 -14.89 -0.60
CA ILE A 268 -2.63 -14.90 -1.58
C ILE A 268 -2.12 -15.33 -2.95
N LEU A 269 -0.96 -14.82 -3.37
CA LEU A 269 -0.31 -15.26 -4.61
C LEU A 269 0.01 -16.75 -4.56
N SER A 270 0.50 -17.25 -3.43
CA SER A 270 0.93 -18.65 -3.24
C SER A 270 -0.23 -19.63 -3.15
N TYR A 271 -1.37 -19.17 -2.66
CA TYR A 271 -2.62 -19.93 -2.68
C TYR A 271 -3.02 -20.35 -4.10
N GLN A 272 -2.63 -19.57 -5.13
CA GLN A 272 -2.89 -19.90 -6.53
C GLN A 272 -1.95 -20.97 -7.10
N ARG A 273 -0.99 -21.41 -6.29
CA ARG A 273 0.07 -22.34 -6.66
C ARG A 273 0.85 -21.98 -7.94
N PRO A 274 1.35 -20.73 -8.08
CA PRO A 274 2.16 -20.37 -9.23
C PRO A 274 3.51 -21.12 -9.21
N GLY A 275 4.11 -21.29 -10.37
CA GLY A 275 5.41 -21.91 -10.55
C GLY A 275 6.48 -21.22 -9.71
N ASP A 276 7.48 -22.01 -9.28
CA ASP A 276 8.52 -21.57 -8.34
C ASP A 276 9.27 -20.32 -8.82
N GLU A 277 9.48 -20.15 -10.12
CA GLU A 277 10.14 -18.97 -10.71
C GLU A 277 9.40 -17.65 -10.39
N LEU A 278 8.07 -17.65 -10.54
CA LEU A 278 7.24 -16.49 -10.23
C LEU A 278 7.23 -16.22 -8.74
N MET A 279 7.17 -17.27 -7.92
CA MET A 279 7.25 -17.13 -6.46
C MET A 279 8.58 -16.56 -5.99
N ILE A 280 9.70 -17.06 -6.53
CA ILE A 280 11.03 -16.54 -6.23
C ILE A 280 11.12 -15.07 -6.62
N THR A 281 10.64 -14.71 -7.80
CA THR A 281 10.64 -13.32 -8.27
C THR A 281 9.79 -12.41 -7.39
N ALA A 282 8.60 -12.86 -6.99
CA ALA A 282 7.73 -12.13 -6.06
C ALA A 282 8.42 -11.90 -4.70
N TRP A 283 9.09 -12.93 -4.16
CA TRP A 283 9.86 -12.82 -2.93
C TRP A 283 11.07 -11.87 -3.04
N LEU A 284 11.79 -11.88 -4.16
CA LEU A 284 12.91 -10.96 -4.42
C LEU A 284 12.43 -9.51 -4.50
N LEU A 285 11.31 -9.25 -5.17
CA LEU A 285 10.75 -7.90 -5.25
C LEU A 285 10.20 -7.42 -3.93
N PHE A 286 9.54 -8.32 -3.19
CA PHE A 286 9.09 -7.99 -1.87
C PHE A 286 10.25 -7.70 -0.93
N SER A 287 11.36 -8.43 -1.07
CA SER A 287 12.62 -8.14 -0.40
C SER A 287 13.15 -6.74 -0.75
N LEU A 288 13.18 -6.37 -2.03
CA LEU A 288 13.56 -5.01 -2.45
C LEU A 288 12.61 -3.95 -1.89
N PHE A 289 11.31 -4.24 -1.83
CA PHE A 289 10.32 -3.32 -1.30
C PHE A 289 10.52 -3.03 0.19
N HIS A 290 11.00 -4.00 1.00
CA HIS A 290 11.36 -3.74 2.39
C HIS A 290 12.44 -2.65 2.54
N HIS A 291 13.36 -2.58 1.57
CA HIS A 291 14.43 -1.60 1.57
C HIS A 291 13.96 -0.17 1.30
N ILE A 292 12.68 0.05 1.02
CA ILE A 292 12.09 1.40 0.99
C ILE A 292 12.33 2.14 2.31
N ILE A 293 12.42 1.43 3.44
CA ILE A 293 12.75 1.98 4.76
C ILE A 293 14.13 2.65 4.74
N ILE A 294 15.11 2.04 4.04
CA ILE A 294 16.45 2.60 3.89
C ILE A 294 16.34 3.91 3.11
N VAL A 295 15.65 3.90 1.97
CA VAL A 295 15.48 5.08 1.10
C VAL A 295 14.78 6.22 1.84
N ILE A 296 13.70 5.92 2.55
CA ILE A 296 12.94 6.89 3.34
C ILE A 296 13.82 7.51 4.43
N SER A 297 14.68 6.71 5.08
CA SER A 297 15.60 7.20 6.13
C SER A 297 16.64 8.22 5.65
N LEU A 298 16.85 8.33 4.33
CA LEU A 298 17.80 9.29 3.74
C LEU A 298 17.20 10.68 3.60
N SER A 299 15.87 10.78 3.54
CA SER A 299 15.17 12.04 3.41
C SER A 299 15.53 12.97 4.56
N ASP A 300 15.79 14.24 4.26
CA ASP A 300 16.04 15.25 5.28
C ASP A 300 14.83 15.47 6.20
N GLN A 301 13.64 15.08 5.76
CA GLN A 301 12.47 15.07 6.63
C GLN A 301 12.59 14.02 7.74
N PHE A 302 13.25 12.89 7.49
CA PHE A 302 13.41 11.80 8.45
C PHE A 302 14.65 11.96 9.31
N SER A 303 15.78 12.28 8.67
CA SER A 303 17.05 12.40 9.36
C SER A 303 17.89 13.49 8.67
N PRO A 304 17.76 14.75 9.11
CA PRO A 304 18.54 15.87 8.58
C PRO A 304 20.05 15.61 8.67
N ALA A 305 20.82 16.12 7.71
CA ALA A 305 22.27 15.91 7.69
C ALA A 305 23.01 16.40 8.94
N TRP A 306 22.54 17.48 9.58
CA TRP A 306 23.10 17.97 10.85
C TRP A 306 22.88 16.96 11.98
N PHE A 307 21.69 16.35 12.05
CA PHE A 307 21.32 15.38 13.08
C PHE A 307 22.12 14.08 12.93
N GLN A 308 22.31 13.62 11.67
CA GLN A 308 23.14 12.45 11.39
C GLN A 308 24.57 12.67 11.90
N ARG A 309 25.18 13.82 11.57
CA ARG A 309 26.54 14.18 12.02
C ARG A 309 26.65 14.36 13.53
N TRP A 310 25.58 14.78 14.19
CA TRP A 310 25.55 14.97 15.64
C TRP A 310 25.51 13.65 16.42
N ILE A 311 24.79 12.64 15.92
CA ILE A 311 24.65 11.34 16.60
C ILE A 311 25.84 10.41 16.37
N GLY A 312 26.45 10.45 15.18
CA GLY A 312 27.58 9.57 14.89
C GLY A 312 28.10 9.66 13.47
N SER A 313 29.01 8.73 13.17
CA SER A 313 29.73 8.65 11.90
C SER A 313 28.87 8.07 10.78
N ALA A 314 29.30 8.31 9.54
CA ALA A 314 28.71 7.72 8.34
C ALA A 314 28.62 6.18 8.41
N ALA A 315 29.67 5.53 8.91
CA ALA A 315 29.75 4.08 9.01
C ALA A 315 28.70 3.53 9.99
N GLU A 316 28.46 4.19 11.12
CA GLU A 316 27.43 3.81 12.08
C GLU A 316 26.02 3.96 11.50
N TRP A 317 25.77 5.01 10.70
CA TRP A 317 24.50 5.17 9.98
C TRP A 317 24.29 4.12 8.89
N ILE A 318 25.32 3.77 8.13
CA ILE A 318 25.25 2.66 7.16
C ILE A 318 24.91 1.37 7.89
N PHE A 319 25.63 1.06 8.97
CA PHE A 319 25.41 -0.17 9.73
C PHE A 319 24.03 -0.19 10.40
N ALA A 320 23.55 0.94 10.92
CA ALA A 320 22.20 1.03 11.48
C ALA A 320 21.11 0.77 10.44
N ARG A 321 21.26 1.28 9.21
CA ARG A 321 20.33 1.03 8.09
C ARG A 321 20.35 -0.43 7.63
N ILE A 322 21.50 -1.08 7.68
CA ILE A 322 21.59 -2.52 7.42
C ILE A 322 20.93 -3.29 8.56
N TRP A 323 21.25 -2.96 9.81
CA TRP A 323 20.78 -3.66 11.01
C TRP A 323 19.26 -3.62 11.17
N ILE A 324 18.62 -2.49 10.86
CA ILE A 324 17.15 -2.40 10.94
C ILE A 324 16.46 -3.37 9.97
N GLN A 325 17.11 -3.79 8.88
CA GLN A 325 16.57 -4.79 7.96
C GLN A 325 16.64 -6.21 8.54
N PHE A 326 17.63 -6.51 9.40
CA PHE A 326 17.78 -7.82 10.03
C PHE A 326 16.58 -8.19 10.90
N ARG A 327 15.90 -7.20 11.50
CA ARG A 327 14.66 -7.38 12.25
C ARG A 327 13.59 -8.17 11.47
N TRP A 328 13.54 -8.00 10.15
CA TRP A 328 12.52 -8.62 9.31
C TRP A 328 12.93 -9.98 8.76
N ILE A 329 14.21 -10.36 8.85
CA ILE A 329 14.71 -11.64 8.31
C ILE A 329 13.97 -12.83 8.93
N LEU A 330 13.76 -12.81 10.25
CA LEU A 330 13.05 -13.89 10.92
C LEU A 330 11.60 -13.99 10.43
N ILE A 331 10.90 -12.86 10.30
CA ILE A 331 9.51 -12.82 9.83
C ILE A 331 9.45 -13.29 8.37
N LEU A 332 10.39 -12.84 7.53
CA LEU A 332 10.49 -13.22 6.13
C LEU A 332 10.76 -14.73 5.99
N ALA A 333 11.70 -15.26 6.77
CA ALA A 333 12.03 -16.69 6.80
C ALA A 333 10.85 -17.54 7.28
N VAL A 334 10.22 -17.17 8.40
CA VAL A 334 9.02 -17.87 8.92
C VAL A 334 7.89 -17.83 7.90
N SER A 335 7.71 -16.70 7.21
CA SER A 335 6.70 -16.57 6.18
C SER A 335 6.98 -17.44 4.95
N MET A 336 8.23 -17.51 4.50
CA MET A 336 8.64 -18.42 3.42
C MET A 336 8.50 -19.89 3.82
N LEU A 337 8.86 -20.23 5.07
CA LEU A 337 8.68 -21.58 5.62
C LEU A 337 7.20 -21.97 5.68
N PHE A 338 6.35 -21.07 6.19
CA PHE A 338 4.89 -21.26 6.22
C PHE A 338 4.33 -21.45 4.81
N ASN A 339 4.81 -20.66 3.86
CA ASN A 339 4.42 -20.75 2.46
C ASN A 339 4.77 -22.10 1.85
N SER A 340 6.01 -22.55 2.07
CA SER A 340 6.50 -23.85 1.63
C SER A 340 5.75 -25.00 2.29
N TRP A 341 5.45 -24.88 3.58
CA TRP A 341 4.74 -25.90 4.35
C TRP A 341 3.27 -26.06 3.91
N ILE A 342 2.55 -24.97 3.66
CA ILE A 342 1.13 -25.01 3.30
C ILE A 342 0.92 -25.21 1.79
N PHE A 343 1.65 -24.46 0.98
CA PHE A 343 1.39 -24.39 -0.46
C PHE A 343 2.37 -25.24 -1.27
N GLY A 344 3.47 -25.72 -0.68
CA GLY A 344 4.45 -26.57 -1.36
C GLY A 344 5.40 -25.82 -2.30
N HIS A 345 5.46 -24.48 -2.21
CA HIS A 345 6.26 -23.64 -3.09
C HIS A 345 7.58 -23.19 -2.50
N VAL A 346 8.54 -22.92 -3.39
CA VAL A 346 9.88 -22.39 -3.10
C VAL A 346 10.71 -23.37 -2.27
N SER A 347 11.68 -24.01 -2.92
CA SER A 347 12.64 -24.90 -2.26
C SER A 347 13.44 -24.19 -1.17
N TYR A 348 13.91 -24.92 -0.16
CA TYR A 348 14.74 -24.35 0.91
C TYR A 348 16.00 -23.64 0.39
N SER A 349 16.60 -24.14 -0.70
CA SER A 349 17.74 -23.48 -1.35
C SER A 349 17.35 -22.14 -1.97
N ALA A 350 16.18 -22.05 -2.60
CA ALA A 350 15.67 -20.79 -3.14
C ALA A 350 15.29 -19.80 -2.02
N GLN A 351 14.73 -20.27 -0.90
CA GLN A 351 14.48 -19.43 0.28
C GLN A 351 15.79 -18.85 0.83
N ALA A 352 16.84 -19.67 0.96
CA ALA A 352 18.17 -19.20 1.38
C ALA A 352 18.73 -18.17 0.39
N ALA A 353 18.58 -18.39 -0.92
CA ALA A 353 19.00 -17.43 -1.94
C ALA A 353 18.25 -16.09 -1.82
N VAL A 354 16.94 -16.10 -1.57
CA VAL A 354 16.15 -14.88 -1.32
C VAL A 354 16.62 -14.15 -0.07
N LEU A 355 16.89 -14.86 1.03
CA LEU A 355 17.39 -14.25 2.28
C LEU A 355 18.79 -13.64 2.10
N LEU A 356 19.68 -14.34 1.39
CA LEU A 356 21.01 -13.82 1.06
C LEU A 356 20.90 -12.59 0.15
N PHE A 357 20.01 -12.63 -0.84
CA PHE A 357 19.70 -11.49 -1.69
C PHE A 357 19.21 -10.31 -0.85
N TYR A 358 18.24 -10.50 0.05
CA TYR A 358 17.72 -9.46 0.95
C TYR A 358 18.83 -8.77 1.75
N ILE A 359 19.75 -9.53 2.35
CA ILE A 359 20.88 -8.97 3.09
C ILE A 359 21.84 -8.22 2.15
N GLY A 360 22.15 -8.82 1.00
CA GLY A 360 23.03 -8.25 -0.01
C GLY A 360 22.49 -6.93 -0.56
N SER A 361 21.22 -6.89 -0.98
CA SER A 361 20.56 -5.70 -1.49
C SER A 361 20.42 -4.62 -0.42
N ALA A 362 20.13 -4.96 0.83
CA ALA A 362 20.13 -3.99 1.93
C ALA A 362 21.50 -3.31 2.09
N THR A 363 22.57 -4.11 2.00
CA THR A 363 23.95 -3.63 2.12
C THR A 363 24.31 -2.71 0.96
N VAL A 364 24.07 -3.14 -0.28
CA VAL A 364 24.32 -2.36 -1.49
C VAL A 364 23.53 -1.05 -1.47
N ILE A 365 22.23 -1.10 -1.20
CA ILE A 365 21.38 0.10 -1.14
C ILE A 365 21.88 1.04 -0.06
N SER A 366 22.22 0.55 1.15
CA SER A 366 22.72 1.40 2.24
C SER A 366 24.04 2.10 1.88
N LEU A 367 24.95 1.40 1.19
CA LEU A 367 26.22 1.95 0.72
C LEU A 367 26.00 3.02 -0.38
N VAL A 368 25.27 2.67 -1.44
CA VAL A 368 24.96 3.59 -2.56
C VAL A 368 24.26 4.84 -2.05
N SER A 369 23.32 4.66 -1.13
CA SER A 369 22.57 5.74 -0.51
C SER A 369 23.44 6.73 0.25
N HIS A 370 24.50 6.25 0.91
CA HIS A 370 25.44 7.11 1.60
C HIS A 370 26.25 7.97 0.61
N PHE A 371 26.76 7.36 -0.47
CA PHE A 371 27.49 8.09 -1.50
C PHE A 371 26.62 9.12 -2.21
N TYR A 372 25.36 8.76 -2.52
CA TYR A 372 24.42 9.69 -3.14
C TYR A 372 24.16 10.93 -2.28
N LYS A 373 23.98 10.76 -0.96
CA LYS A 373 23.72 11.90 -0.07
C LYS A 373 24.91 12.87 0.01
N ASN A 374 26.15 12.37 0.03
CA ASN A 374 27.35 13.22 0.12
C ASN A 374 27.63 14.04 -1.15
N VAL A 375 27.10 13.64 -2.32
CA VAL A 375 27.32 14.34 -3.59
C VAL A 375 26.31 15.47 -3.82
N TYR A 376 25.11 15.36 -3.25
CA TYR A 376 23.97 16.25 -3.51
C TYR A 376 23.52 17.07 -2.29
N SER A 377 24.24 17.00 -1.17
CA SER A 377 24.06 17.85 0.02
C SER A 377 25.23 18.82 0.16
#